data_AF-A0A7R6PE03-F1
#
_entry.id   AF-A0A7R6PE03-F1
#
_cell.length_a   1.000
_cell.length_b   1.000
_cell.length_c   1.000
_cell.angle_alpha   90.00
_cell.angle_beta   90.00
_cell.angle_gamma   90.00
#
_symmetry.space_group_name_H-M   'P 1'
#
loop_
_entity.id
_entity.type
_entity.pdbx_description
1 polymer ?
#
loop_
_entity_poly.entity_id
_entity_poly.type
_entity_poly.pdbx_seq_one_letter_code
_entity_poly.pdbx_strand_id
1 'polypeptide(L)' 'MGAVVVEDVIIGAGSLVPPGKTLKSGPLYVGRPVKEARALTEKEMEFFTYTAGNYVKLKDKHIAEEYCE' A
#
# COMPACT_ATOMS: atom_id res chain seq x y z
N MET A 1 4.64 -21.37 -1.31
CA MET A 1 4.75 -20.43 -0.18
C MET A 1 4.59 -19.02 -0.73
N GLY A 2 3.69 -18.21 -0.16
CA GLY A 2 3.38 -16.85 -0.67
C GLY A 2 4.36 -15.79 -0.16
N ALA A 3 4.16 -14.54 -0.59
CA ALA A 3 4.80 -13.39 0.05
C ALA A 3 3.98 -12.95 1.27
N VAL A 4 4.66 -12.44 2.30
CA VAL A 4 4.02 -11.90 3.51
C VAL A 4 4.34 -10.40 3.59
N VAL A 5 3.31 -9.58 3.62
CA VAL A 5 3.41 -8.13 3.80
C VAL A 5 2.86 -7.81 5.17
N VAL A 6 3.71 -7.29 6.05
CA VAL A 6 3.34 -6.88 7.41
C VAL A 6 2.70 -5.48 7.37
N GLU A 7 2.10 -5.04 8.47
CA GLU A 7 1.52 -3.69 8.63
C GLU A 7 2.53 -2.55 8.37
N ASP A 8 2.02 -1.39 7.96
CA ASP A 8 2.80 -0.16 7.74
C ASP A 8 3.96 -0.33 6.75
N VAL A 9 3.64 -0.90 5.59
CA VAL A 9 4.59 -1.14 4.50
C VAL A 9 4.13 -0.44 3.23
N ILE A 10 5.04 0.31 2.59
CA ILE A 10 4.80 0.86 1.24
C ILE A 10 5.59 0.06 0.23
N ILE A 11 4.91 -0.40 -0.82
CA ILE A 11 5.52 -1.01 -2.00
C ILE A 11 5.43 0.00 -3.14
N GLY A 12 6.57 0.45 -3.65
CA GLY A 12 6.59 1.39 -4.76
C GLY A 12 6.00 0.78 -6.03
N ALA A 13 5.36 1.62 -6.84
CA ALA A 13 4.79 1.23 -8.12
C ALA A 13 5.83 0.51 -9.00
N GLY A 14 5.40 -0.55 -9.69
CA GLY A 14 6.28 -1.34 -10.55
C GLY A 14 7.26 -2.27 -9.82
N SER A 15 7.11 -2.46 -8.51
CA SER A 15 7.94 -3.41 -7.74
C SER A 15 7.44 -4.85 -7.86
N LEU A 16 8.37 -5.82 -7.71
CA LEU A 16 8.06 -7.25 -7.74
C LEU A 16 8.49 -7.91 -6.43
N VAL A 17 7.50 -8.33 -5.65
CA VAL A 17 7.71 -9.09 -4.40
C VAL A 17 7.85 -10.57 -4.74
N PRO A 18 9.03 -11.19 -4.53
CA PRO A 18 9.20 -12.60 -4.82
C PRO A 18 8.47 -13.48 -3.78
N PRO A 19 8.05 -14.70 -4.17
CA PRO A 19 7.41 -15.64 -3.25
C PRO A 19 8.37 -16.03 -2.10
N GLY A 20 7.83 -16.19 -0.90
CA GLY A 20 8.61 -16.51 0.31
C GLY A 20 9.26 -15.31 1.00
N LYS A 21 9.18 -14.10 0.41
CA LYS A 21 9.69 -12.88 1.04
C LYS A 21 8.71 -12.38 2.11
N THR A 22 9.24 -12.09 3.30
CA THR A 22 8.51 -11.37 4.35
C THR A 22 9.01 -9.93 4.37
N LEU A 23 8.11 -8.97 4.13
CA LEU A 23 8.39 -7.53 4.21
C LEU A 23 8.17 -7.07 5.65
N LYS A 24 9.15 -6.37 6.23
CA LYS A 24 9.07 -5.86 7.60
C LYS A 24 8.23 -4.59 7.63
N SER A 25 7.64 -4.28 8.77
CA SER A 25 6.91 -3.02 9.02
C SER A 25 7.86 -1.82 9.07
N GLY A 26 7.44 -0.69 8.48
CA GLY A 26 8.13 0.61 8.58
C GLY A 26 8.98 1.08 7.39
N PRO A 27 9.45 0.24 6.44
CA PRO A 27 10.19 0.71 5.28
C PRO A 27 9.40 0.76 3.96
N LEU A 28 9.91 1.60 3.06
CA LEU A 28 9.55 1.65 1.66
C LEU A 28 10.36 0.59 0.88
N TYR A 29 9.64 -0.26 0.17
CA TYR A 29 10.17 -1.33 -0.65
C TYR A 29 10.02 -1.02 -2.13
N VAL A 30 11.12 -1.08 -2.89
CA VAL A 30 11.11 -0.77 -4.34
C VAL A 30 11.95 -1.75 -5.14
N GLY A 31 11.60 -1.90 -6.41
CA GLY A 31 12.41 -2.61 -7.41
C GLY A 31 11.94 -4.03 -7.74
N ARG A 32 12.67 -4.68 -8.66
CA ARG A 32 12.36 -6.01 -9.21
C ARG A 32 13.64 -6.85 -9.26
N PRO A 33 13.93 -7.72 -8.28
CA PRO A 33 13.15 -8.03 -7.08
C PRO A 33 13.22 -6.92 -6.03
N VAL A 34 12.20 -6.85 -5.20
CA VAL A 34 12.02 -5.79 -4.21
C VAL A 34 13.15 -5.74 -3.17
N LYS A 35 13.64 -4.52 -2.92
CA LYS A 35 14.65 -4.20 -1.89
C LYS A 35 14.14 -3.08 -0.99
N GLU A 36 14.62 -3.09 0.25
CA GLU A 36 14.39 -2.00 1.20
C GLU A 36 15.17 -0.77 0.72
N ALA A 37 14.47 0.34 0.50
CA ALA A 37 15.10 1.59 0.08
C ALA A 37 15.39 2.50 1.26
N ARG A 38 14.38 2.76 2.11
CA ARG A 38 14.47 3.65 3.28
C ARG A 38 13.32 3.42 4.24
N ALA A 39 13.44 3.95 5.45
CA ALA A 39 12.32 4.07 6.38
C ALA A 39 11.24 5.01 5.82
N LEU A 40 9.99 4.76 6.21
CA LEU A 40 8.85 5.62 5.94
C LEU A 40 8.95 6.90 6.77
N THR A 41 8.55 7.99 6.17
CA THR A 41 8.39 9.27 6.87
C THR A 41 7.06 9.30 7.62
N GLU A 42 6.94 10.16 8.62
CA GLU A 42 5.69 10.35 9.38
C GLU A 42 4.51 10.69 8.46
N LYS A 43 4.74 11.54 7.45
CA LYS A 43 3.72 11.89 6.45
C LYS A 43 3.25 10.68 5.65
N GLU A 44 4.16 9.77 5.29
CA GLU A 44 3.82 8.53 4.58
C GLU A 44 3.05 7.56 5.48
N MET A 45 3.34 7.58 6.78
CA MET A 45 2.59 6.80 7.78
C MET A 45 1.15 7.30 7.93
N GLU A 46 0.97 8.62 8.06
CA GLU A 46 -0.36 9.25 8.12
C GLU A 46 -1.15 9.05 6.82
N PHE A 47 -0.45 8.90 5.69
CA PHE A 47 -1.06 8.72 4.38
C PHE A 47 -1.89 7.43 4.28
N PHE A 48 -1.56 6.38 5.04
CA PHE A 48 -2.33 5.12 5.04
C PHE A 48 -3.79 5.35 5.44
N THR A 49 -4.01 5.98 6.59
CA THR A 49 -5.36 6.26 7.11
C THR A 49 -6.08 7.30 6.24
N TYR A 50 -5.36 8.33 5.80
CA TYR A 50 -5.93 9.39 4.97
C TYR A 50 -6.43 8.85 3.62
N THR A 51 -5.61 8.08 2.91
CA THR A 51 -5.99 7.55 1.59
C THR A 51 -7.10 6.52 1.68
N ALA A 52 -7.05 5.62 2.66
CA ALA A 52 -8.13 4.66 2.89
C ALA A 52 -9.47 5.39 3.10
N GLY A 53 -9.49 6.42 3.96
CA GLY A 53 -10.67 7.24 4.19
C GLY A 53 -11.15 8.00 2.94
N ASN A 54 -10.21 8.47 2.11
CA ASN A 54 -10.55 9.12 0.85
C ASN A 54 -11.20 8.14 -0.15
N TYR A 55 -10.69 6.92 -0.26
CA TYR A 55 -11.30 5.88 -1.11
C TYR A 55 -12.68 5.44 -0.59
N VAL A 56 -12.90 5.40 0.72
CA VAL A 56 -14.24 5.16 1.30
C VAL A 56 -15.21 6.25 0.84
N LYS A 57 -14.86 7.53 1.03
CA LYS A 57 -15.69 8.64 0.57
C LYS A 57 -15.93 8.60 -0.94
N LEU A 58 -14.91 8.21 -1.71
CA LEU A 58 -15.01 8.11 -3.17
C LEU A 58 -15.98 7.00 -3.58
N LYS A 59 -15.88 5.79 -2.99
CA LYS A 59 -16.85 4.73 -3.29
C LYS A 59 -18.28 5.12 -2.89
N ASP A 60 -18.46 5.84 -1.78
CA ASP A 60 -19.78 6.22 -1.29
C ASP A 60 -20.42 7.24 -2.24
N LYS A 61 -19.62 8.14 -2.84
CA LYS A 61 -20.07 9.01 -3.93
C LYS A 61 -20.51 8.21 -5.15
N HIS A 62 -19.69 7.25 -5.62
CA HIS A 62 -20.08 6.42 -6.77
C HIS A 62 -21.33 5.56 -6.53
N ILE A 63 -21.54 5.08 -5.30
CA ILE A 63 -22.77 4.38 -4.89
C ILE A 63 -23.97 5.34 -4.92
N ALA A 64 -23.79 6.57 -4.43
CA ALA A 64 -24.84 7.58 -4.40
C ALA A 64 -25.17 8.17 -5.78
N GLU A 65 -24.21 8.21 -6.69
CA GLU A 65 -24.36 8.68 -8.08
C GLU A 65 -24.91 7.61 -9.04
N GLU A 66 -25.30 6.43 -8.52
CA GLU A 66 -25.96 5.36 -9.28
C GLU A 66 -25.18 4.92 -10.54
N TYR A 67 -23.85 4.81 -10.46
CA TYR A 67 -23.04 4.12 -11.48
C TYR A 67 -23.24 2.58 -11.48
N CYS A 68 -24.25 2.09 -10.74
CA CYS A 68 -24.72 0.71 -10.82
C CYS A 68 -25.80 0.58 -11.91
N GLU A 69 -25.42 0.85 -13.15
CA GLU A 69 -26.08 0.28 -14.35
C GLU A 69 -25.05 -0.53 -15.15
#